data_AF-A0A0S2S2S7-F1
#
_entry.id   AF-A0A0S2S2S7-F1
#
_cell.length_a   1.000
_cell.length_b   1.000
_cell.length_c   1.000
_cell.angle_alpha   90.00
_cell.angle_beta   90.00
_cell.angle_gamma   90.00
#
_symmetry.space_group_name_H-M   'P 1'
#
loop_
_entity.id
_entity.type
_entity.pdbx_description
1 polymer ?
#
loop_
_entity_poly.entity_id
_entity_poly.type
_entity_poly.pdbx_seq_one_letter_code
_entity_poly.pdbx_strand_id
1 'polypeptide(L)'
;MENIVTYGHIEIMPYEFIRLHELKILKTVNDHARMICTGIISEKMRELYVRASDEETQVKAFVIDKNGNRQPLFRGIALDVEEKVVHGVHYLTVEAISHTYELDIKRHQRSFQNPKLTYTGLIESIVSDYSKAEAMDVVSHKKPIGTFIMQYDETDWQFLKRMASHFYSPLIPAVGYGVPKFYFGLPMGLSKGEIQSTNYKVTKRVADYQTASENHIPGVRDADFIQYEVETEKLLEPGYEVTFKGHLLLVAEVLTEMKDGVLTHTAKLSPRSGLRPIKDYNRSIIGASIQGKVLSVRRDKIRAKLDMDDQQDPNTDYWFPYSTIYASADNTGWYCMPEDGDSIRIYFPSYKEEEGYAISSVKREPPHSVERSSASGHASATLAHSTVSSSALSAATPAPDRMADPAIKTLRTKYGKEIMLAPDQIVISGNGMSIVINDKTGIDIVSGKNVNISAGSDIVLASSSIQLSAGKIELSGKGNTITLEDTTTLSGTEIKMN
;
A
#
# COMPACT_ATOMS: atom_id res chain seq x y z
N MET A 1 -48.15 -3.97 -27.85
CA MET A 1 -48.02 -5.41 -27.61
C MET A 1 -46.54 -5.71 -27.57
N GLU A 2 -45.95 -5.54 -26.40
CA GLU A 2 -44.55 -5.87 -26.14
C GLU A 2 -44.35 -7.37 -26.35
N ASN A 3 -43.22 -7.73 -26.96
CA ASN A 3 -42.96 -9.10 -27.38
C ASN A 3 -42.54 -9.92 -26.17
N ILE A 4 -43.37 -10.89 -25.78
CA ILE A 4 -43.01 -11.92 -24.82
C ILE A 4 -41.72 -12.60 -25.29
N VAL A 5 -40.65 -12.47 -24.50
CA VAL A 5 -39.37 -13.12 -24.76
C VAL A 5 -39.42 -14.52 -24.15
N THR A 6 -39.18 -15.55 -24.97
CA THR A 6 -39.16 -16.96 -24.54
C THR A 6 -37.78 -17.54 -24.86
N TYR A 7 -37.53 -18.80 -24.47
CA TYR A 7 -36.25 -19.47 -24.72
C TYR A 7 -35.76 -19.40 -26.18
N GLY A 8 -36.67 -19.40 -27.17
CA GLY A 8 -36.29 -19.35 -28.59
C GLY A 8 -35.72 -18.00 -29.05
N HIS A 9 -35.86 -16.95 -28.24
CA HIS A 9 -35.30 -15.64 -28.52
C HIS A 9 -33.95 -15.42 -27.80
N ILE A 10 -33.48 -16.38 -27.02
CA ILE A 10 -32.25 -16.24 -26.23
C ILE A 10 -31.12 -16.95 -26.94
N GLU A 11 -30.02 -16.22 -27.14
CA GLU A 11 -28.78 -16.76 -27.68
C GLU A 11 -27.68 -16.65 -26.64
N ILE A 12 -26.99 -17.76 -26.39
CA ILE A 12 -25.83 -17.83 -25.50
C ILE A 12 -24.63 -18.24 -26.36
N MET A 13 -23.58 -17.43 -26.32
CA MET A 13 -22.32 -17.71 -27.02
C MET A 13 -21.22 -17.98 -25.99
N PRO A 14 -20.27 -18.89 -26.26
CA PRO A 14 -20.15 -19.72 -27.47
C PRO A 14 -21.03 -20.98 -27.43
N TYR A 15 -21.82 -21.18 -26.38
CA TYR A 15 -22.55 -22.42 -26.12
C TYR A 15 -23.89 -22.52 -26.86
N GLU A 16 -23.93 -23.33 -27.90
CA GLU A 16 -25.17 -23.65 -28.61
C GLU A 16 -25.96 -24.75 -27.88
N PHE A 17 -27.11 -24.36 -27.32
CA PHE A 17 -28.06 -25.27 -26.68
C PHE A 17 -29.10 -25.74 -27.70
N ILE A 18 -29.35 -27.05 -27.75
CA ILE A 18 -30.53 -27.63 -28.44
C ILE A 18 -31.80 -27.12 -27.76
N ARG A 19 -31.77 -27.08 -26.42
CA ARG A 19 -32.87 -26.57 -25.60
C ARG A 19 -32.32 -25.94 -24.34
N LEU A 20 -32.54 -24.63 -24.18
CA LEU A 20 -32.25 -23.92 -22.95
C LEU A 20 -33.36 -24.24 -21.91
N HIS A 21 -32.97 -24.53 -20.67
CA HIS A 21 -33.87 -24.86 -19.57
C HIS A 21 -33.89 -23.82 -18.47
N GLU A 22 -32.77 -23.13 -18.27
CA GLU A 22 -32.65 -22.10 -17.25
C GLU A 22 -31.70 -21.02 -17.77
N LEU A 23 -32.06 -19.77 -17.52
CA LEU A 23 -31.17 -18.64 -17.60
C LEU A 23 -31.47 -17.78 -16.38
N LYS A 24 -30.42 -17.39 -15.66
CA LYS A 24 -30.47 -16.48 -14.53
C LYS A 24 -29.31 -15.52 -14.63
N ILE A 25 -29.57 -14.22 -14.62
CA ILE A 25 -28.56 -13.16 -14.62
C ILE A 25 -28.86 -12.25 -13.44
N LEU A 26 -27.92 -12.16 -12.51
CA LEU A 26 -27.97 -11.27 -11.36
C LEU A 26 -26.99 -10.14 -11.54
N LYS A 27 -27.46 -8.90 -11.41
CA LYS A 27 -26.65 -7.69 -11.45
C LYS A 27 -26.94 -6.88 -10.21
N THR A 28 -25.93 -6.53 -9.43
CA THR A 28 -26.12 -5.77 -8.18
C THR A 28 -25.02 -4.73 -8.00
N VAL A 29 -25.30 -3.68 -7.25
CA VAL A 29 -24.28 -2.72 -6.83
C VAL A 29 -23.26 -3.39 -5.90
N ASN A 30 -22.00 -2.95 -5.92
CA ASN A 30 -20.88 -3.47 -5.12
C ASN A 30 -20.47 -4.93 -5.39
N ASP A 31 -21.03 -5.61 -6.39
CA ASP A 31 -20.64 -6.95 -6.77
C ASP A 31 -20.51 -7.05 -8.29
N HIS A 32 -19.96 -8.17 -8.77
CA HIS A 32 -19.91 -8.49 -10.18
C HIS A 32 -21.27 -9.00 -10.66
N ALA A 33 -21.57 -8.82 -11.94
CA ALA A 33 -22.74 -9.48 -12.51
C ALA A 33 -22.43 -10.95 -12.76
N ARG A 34 -23.37 -11.82 -12.40
CA ARG A 34 -23.25 -13.28 -12.56
C ARG A 34 -24.36 -13.80 -13.45
N MET A 35 -24.04 -14.78 -14.27
CA MET A 35 -24.98 -15.52 -15.09
C MET A 35 -24.83 -17.00 -14.81
N ILE A 36 -25.96 -17.69 -14.72
CA ILE A 36 -26.03 -19.15 -14.72
C ILE A 36 -27.00 -19.53 -15.83
N CYS A 37 -26.62 -20.47 -16.67
CA CYS A 37 -27.54 -21.07 -17.62
C CYS A 37 -27.37 -22.59 -17.67
N THR A 38 -28.48 -23.28 -17.91
CA THR A 38 -28.51 -24.74 -18.02
C THR A 38 -29.36 -25.15 -19.22
N GLY A 39 -28.92 -26.16 -19.96
CA GLY A 39 -29.70 -26.68 -21.08
C GLY A 39 -29.12 -27.96 -21.67
N ILE A 40 -29.81 -28.49 -22.68
CA ILE A 40 -29.38 -29.67 -23.43
C ILE A 40 -28.46 -29.23 -24.56
N ILE A 41 -27.32 -29.90 -24.68
CA ILE A 41 -26.37 -29.73 -25.78
C ILE A 41 -26.31 -30.98 -26.66
N SER A 42 -25.78 -30.84 -27.86
CA SER A 42 -25.47 -31.98 -28.74
C SER A 42 -24.27 -32.76 -28.19
N GLU A 43 -24.34 -34.08 -28.23
CA GLU A 43 -23.23 -34.97 -27.85
C GLU A 43 -21.93 -34.61 -28.59
N LYS A 44 -22.02 -34.15 -29.85
CA LYS A 44 -20.85 -33.75 -30.66
C LYS A 44 -20.09 -32.56 -30.09
N MET A 45 -20.75 -31.69 -29.33
CA MET A 45 -20.16 -30.45 -28.79
C MET A 45 -19.60 -30.62 -27.38
N ARG A 46 -19.79 -31.81 -26.78
CA ARG A 46 -19.36 -32.14 -25.41
C ARG A 46 -17.89 -31.81 -25.15
N GLU A 47 -16.99 -32.40 -25.95
CA GLU A 47 -15.55 -32.22 -25.72
C GLU A 47 -15.13 -30.77 -25.99
N LEU A 48 -15.75 -30.10 -26.96
CA LEU A 48 -15.47 -28.70 -27.27
C LEU A 48 -15.82 -27.80 -26.08
N TYR A 49 -17.01 -27.93 -25.50
CA TYR A 49 -17.45 -27.03 -24.43
C TYR A 49 -16.78 -27.31 -23.09
N VAL A 50 -16.45 -28.55 -22.75
CA VAL A 50 -15.82 -28.84 -21.45
C VAL A 50 -14.30 -28.72 -21.52
N ARG A 51 -13.65 -29.18 -22.60
CA ARG A 51 -12.18 -29.17 -22.69
C ARG A 51 -11.59 -27.92 -23.31
N ALA A 52 -12.34 -27.23 -24.18
CA ALA A 52 -11.83 -26.01 -24.82
C ALA A 52 -12.28 -24.73 -24.10
N SER A 53 -13.19 -24.82 -23.13
CA SER A 53 -13.48 -23.70 -22.25
C SER A 53 -12.37 -23.55 -21.21
N ASP A 54 -11.84 -22.35 -21.16
CA ASP A 54 -10.73 -21.93 -20.32
C ASP A 54 -11.04 -20.58 -19.65
N GLU A 55 -10.05 -20.03 -18.94
CA GLU A 55 -10.14 -18.75 -18.23
C GLU A 55 -10.37 -17.53 -19.15
N GLU A 56 -10.13 -17.65 -20.46
CA GLU A 56 -10.34 -16.58 -21.43
C GLU A 56 -11.70 -16.68 -22.15
N THR A 57 -12.46 -17.76 -21.90
CA THR A 57 -13.68 -18.08 -22.64
C THR A 57 -14.78 -17.06 -22.41
N GLN A 58 -15.09 -16.32 -23.47
CA GLN A 58 -16.02 -15.20 -23.48
C GLN A 58 -17.48 -15.66 -23.57
N VAL A 59 -18.25 -15.46 -22.50
CA VAL A 59 -19.67 -15.81 -22.45
C VAL A 59 -20.54 -14.59 -22.71
N LYS A 60 -21.46 -14.70 -23.65
CA LYS A 60 -22.36 -13.61 -24.05
C LYS A 60 -23.79 -14.11 -24.13
N ALA A 61 -24.73 -13.41 -23.50
CA ALA A 61 -26.16 -13.68 -23.64
C ALA A 61 -26.86 -12.52 -24.32
N PHE A 62 -27.70 -12.83 -25.30
CA PHE A 62 -28.47 -11.86 -26.07
C PHE A 62 -29.95 -12.25 -26.12
N VAL A 63 -30.81 -11.24 -26.22
CA VAL A 63 -32.16 -11.40 -26.78
C VAL A 63 -32.11 -11.04 -28.25
N ILE A 64 -32.61 -11.92 -29.09
CA ILE A 64 -32.80 -11.70 -30.52
C ILE A 64 -34.20 -11.10 -30.72
N ASP A 65 -34.26 -9.89 -31.27
CA ASP A 65 -35.53 -9.25 -31.60
C ASP A 65 -36.16 -9.84 -32.88
N LYS A 66 -37.40 -9.44 -33.21
CA LYS A 66 -38.11 -9.92 -34.41
C LYS A 66 -37.40 -9.61 -35.74
N ASN A 67 -36.48 -8.64 -35.73
CA ASN A 67 -35.70 -8.22 -36.89
C ASN A 67 -34.33 -8.93 -36.95
N GLY A 68 -34.05 -9.83 -36.00
CA GLY A 68 -32.76 -10.53 -35.88
C GLY A 68 -31.66 -9.72 -35.20
N ASN A 69 -31.95 -8.54 -34.64
CA ASN A 69 -30.94 -7.76 -33.93
C ASN A 69 -30.70 -8.34 -32.54
N ARG A 70 -29.42 -8.38 -32.16
CA ARG A 70 -28.97 -8.84 -30.84
C ARG A 70 -28.99 -7.71 -29.83
N GLN A 71 -29.80 -7.83 -28.79
CA GLN A 71 -29.75 -6.97 -27.61
C GLN A 71 -28.98 -7.66 -26.48
N PRO A 72 -27.87 -7.09 -25.97
CA PRO A 72 -27.05 -7.74 -24.95
C PRO A 72 -27.77 -7.78 -23.59
N LEU A 73 -27.83 -8.95 -22.98
CA LEU A 73 -28.22 -9.13 -21.58
C LEU A 73 -27.01 -9.22 -20.65
N PHE A 74 -25.96 -9.91 -21.11
CA PHE A 74 -24.77 -10.20 -20.32
C PHE A 74 -23.55 -10.41 -21.21
N ARG A 75 -22.38 -9.97 -20.72
CA ARG A 75 -21.07 -10.30 -21.28
C ARG A 75 -20.07 -10.48 -20.15
N GLY A 76 -19.29 -11.54 -20.20
CA GLY A 76 -18.35 -11.91 -19.18
C GLY A 76 -17.47 -13.08 -19.59
N ILE A 77 -16.85 -13.69 -18.60
CA ILE A 77 -15.98 -14.86 -18.75
C ILE A 77 -16.59 -16.06 -18.02
N ALA A 78 -16.31 -17.26 -18.54
CA ALA A 78 -16.73 -18.50 -17.90
C ALA A 78 -16.02 -18.65 -16.54
N LEU A 79 -16.77 -19.05 -15.51
CA LEU A 79 -16.24 -19.42 -14.20
C LEU A 79 -16.24 -20.93 -14.02
N ASP A 80 -17.34 -21.57 -14.43
CA ASP A 80 -17.51 -23.01 -14.32
C ASP A 80 -18.34 -23.52 -15.49
N VAL A 81 -17.98 -24.70 -15.97
CA VAL A 81 -18.64 -25.37 -17.11
C VAL A 81 -18.75 -26.84 -16.76
N GLU A 82 -19.93 -27.23 -16.29
CA GLU A 82 -20.22 -28.59 -15.88
C GLU A 82 -21.09 -29.29 -16.91
N GLU A 83 -20.74 -30.53 -17.24
CA GLU A 83 -21.59 -31.42 -18.01
C GLU A 83 -22.11 -32.57 -17.15
N LYS A 84 -23.43 -32.76 -17.17
CA LYS A 84 -24.11 -33.88 -16.55
C LYS A 84 -24.83 -34.73 -17.60
N VAL A 85 -24.55 -36.03 -17.61
CA VAL A 85 -25.20 -36.98 -18.52
C VAL A 85 -26.23 -37.80 -17.76
N VAL A 86 -27.50 -37.75 -18.19
CA VAL A 86 -28.60 -38.51 -17.59
C VAL A 86 -29.33 -39.28 -18.69
N HIS A 87 -29.33 -40.61 -18.62
CA HIS A 87 -29.94 -41.48 -19.64
C HIS A 87 -29.50 -41.16 -21.10
N GLY A 88 -28.23 -40.77 -21.29
CA GLY A 88 -27.69 -40.40 -22.60
C GLY A 88 -28.03 -38.97 -23.07
N VAL A 89 -28.74 -38.19 -22.26
CA VAL A 89 -28.97 -36.76 -22.53
C VAL A 89 -27.89 -35.94 -21.84
N HIS A 90 -27.26 -35.05 -22.58
CA HIS A 90 -26.15 -34.20 -22.14
C HIS A 90 -26.68 -32.84 -21.71
N TYR A 91 -26.59 -32.56 -20.42
CA TYR A 91 -26.93 -31.27 -19.82
C TYR A 91 -25.66 -30.49 -19.56
N LEU A 92 -25.60 -29.25 -20.03
CA LEU A 92 -24.52 -28.33 -19.75
C LEU A 92 -25.03 -27.24 -18.81
N THR A 93 -24.29 -26.99 -17.74
CA THR A 93 -24.46 -25.84 -16.84
C THR A 93 -23.23 -24.94 -16.98
N VAL A 94 -23.47 -23.66 -17.23
CA VAL A 94 -22.42 -22.66 -17.40
C VAL A 94 -22.65 -21.57 -16.38
N GLU A 95 -21.65 -21.34 -15.52
CA GLU A 95 -21.54 -20.15 -14.71
C GLU A 95 -20.60 -19.15 -15.37
N ALA A 96 -21.01 -17.89 -15.43
CA ALA A 96 -20.19 -16.82 -15.98
C ALA A 96 -20.27 -15.57 -15.11
N ILE A 97 -19.22 -14.76 -15.15
CA ILE A 97 -19.10 -13.52 -14.37
C ILE A 97 -18.64 -12.37 -15.25
N SER A 98 -19.13 -11.16 -14.99
CA SER A 98 -18.76 -9.99 -15.78
C SER A 98 -17.27 -9.70 -15.72
N HIS A 99 -16.73 -9.06 -16.75
CA HIS A 99 -15.31 -8.69 -16.86
C HIS A 99 -14.75 -7.87 -15.70
N THR A 100 -15.59 -7.18 -14.90
CA THR A 100 -15.10 -6.56 -13.66
C THR A 100 -14.47 -7.56 -12.69
N TYR A 101 -14.74 -8.85 -12.82
CA TYR A 101 -14.08 -9.91 -12.04
C TYR A 101 -12.58 -9.99 -12.31
N GLU A 102 -12.08 -9.54 -13.46
CA GLU A 102 -10.64 -9.48 -13.74
C GLU A 102 -9.90 -8.65 -12.68
N LEU A 103 -10.57 -7.62 -12.11
CA LEU A 103 -10.07 -6.79 -11.01
C LEU A 103 -10.10 -7.51 -9.65
N ASP A 104 -10.76 -8.66 -9.53
CA ASP A 104 -10.98 -9.40 -8.28
C ASP A 104 -10.24 -10.75 -8.23
N ILE A 105 -9.32 -11.00 -9.16
CA ILE A 105 -8.55 -12.27 -9.24
C ILE A 105 -7.31 -12.22 -8.33
N LYS A 106 -6.47 -11.20 -8.50
CA LYS A 106 -5.16 -11.13 -7.85
C LYS A 106 -5.20 -10.13 -6.70
N ARG A 107 -4.62 -10.51 -5.56
CA ARG A 107 -4.36 -9.59 -4.44
C ARG A 107 -3.08 -8.82 -4.69
N HIS A 108 -3.10 -7.52 -4.40
CA HIS A 108 -1.99 -6.61 -4.63
C HIS A 108 -1.46 -6.00 -3.33
N GLN A 109 -0.22 -5.56 -3.42
CA GLN A 109 0.46 -4.75 -2.41
C GLN A 109 1.07 -3.55 -3.14
N ARG A 110 0.50 -2.36 -2.96
CA ARG A 110 1.04 -1.09 -3.51
C ARG A 110 0.63 0.11 -2.67
N SER A 111 1.44 1.15 -2.74
CA SER A 111 1.31 2.37 -1.96
C SER A 111 1.07 3.60 -2.83
N PHE A 112 0.22 4.48 -2.34
CA PHE A 112 -0.11 5.77 -2.93
C PHE A 112 0.31 6.85 -1.93
N GLN A 113 1.58 7.26 -2.01
CA GLN A 113 2.18 8.13 -1.00
C GLN A 113 1.91 9.62 -1.22
N ASN A 114 1.65 10.06 -2.44
CA ASN A 114 1.46 11.49 -2.74
C ASN A 114 0.07 11.98 -2.30
N PRO A 115 -0.06 12.83 -1.27
CA PRO A 115 -1.38 13.30 -0.80
C PRO A 115 -2.13 14.15 -1.83
N LYS A 116 -1.42 14.67 -2.85
CA LYS A 116 -2.00 15.47 -3.94
C LYS A 116 -2.53 14.61 -5.09
N LEU A 117 -2.24 13.31 -5.12
CA LEU A 117 -2.83 12.38 -6.09
C LEU A 117 -4.35 12.45 -5.95
N THR A 118 -5.07 12.56 -7.06
CA THR A 118 -6.54 12.58 -7.03
C THR A 118 -7.08 11.15 -7.01
N TYR A 119 -8.29 10.96 -6.49
CA TYR A 119 -8.97 9.67 -6.61
C TYR A 119 -9.12 9.25 -8.08
N THR A 120 -9.39 10.18 -9.00
CA THR A 120 -9.41 9.92 -10.44
C THR A 120 -8.07 9.36 -10.93
N GLY A 121 -6.95 10.00 -10.59
CA GLY A 121 -5.61 9.53 -11.00
C GLY A 121 -5.23 8.20 -10.35
N LEU A 122 -5.65 7.96 -9.10
CA LEU A 122 -5.50 6.67 -8.43
C LEU A 122 -6.27 5.57 -9.18
N ILE A 123 -7.54 5.80 -9.52
CA ILE A 123 -8.36 4.85 -10.27
C ILE A 123 -7.73 4.58 -11.65
N GLU A 124 -7.30 5.62 -12.37
CA GLU A 124 -6.63 5.49 -13.67
C GLU A 124 -5.37 4.63 -13.58
N SER A 125 -4.57 4.78 -12.50
CA SER A 125 -3.37 3.97 -12.28
C SER A 125 -3.64 2.49 -11.98
N ILE A 126 -4.80 2.16 -11.41
CA ILE A 126 -5.22 0.76 -11.20
C ILE A 126 -5.71 0.17 -12.53
N VAL A 127 -6.56 0.93 -13.22
CA VAL A 127 -7.25 0.47 -14.44
C VAL A 127 -6.28 0.35 -15.62
N SER A 128 -5.15 1.08 -15.63
CA SER A 128 -4.14 0.99 -16.69
C SER A 128 -3.50 -0.37 -16.85
N ASP A 129 -3.53 -1.21 -15.80
CA ASP A 129 -3.00 -2.58 -15.85
C ASP A 129 -3.91 -3.51 -16.67
N TYR A 130 -5.14 -3.08 -17.01
CA TYR A 130 -6.15 -3.88 -17.68
C TYR A 130 -6.47 -3.31 -19.08
N SER A 131 -6.27 -4.12 -20.11
CA SER A 131 -6.46 -3.71 -21.50
C SER A 131 -7.89 -3.22 -21.77
N LYS A 132 -8.02 -1.95 -22.20
CA LYS A 132 -9.29 -1.29 -22.56
C LYS A 132 -10.31 -1.21 -21.42
N ALA A 133 -9.89 -1.43 -20.17
CA ALA A 133 -10.75 -1.22 -19.03
C ALA A 133 -11.12 0.26 -18.89
N GLU A 134 -12.31 0.54 -18.39
CA GLU A 134 -12.85 1.89 -18.31
C GLU A 134 -13.55 2.11 -16.97
N ALA A 135 -13.15 3.16 -16.25
CA ALA A 135 -13.74 3.56 -15.00
C ALA A 135 -14.33 4.97 -15.13
N MET A 136 -15.62 5.10 -14.81
CA MET A 136 -16.31 6.39 -14.83
C MET A 136 -16.39 6.93 -13.40
N ASP A 137 -15.48 7.83 -13.05
CA ASP A 137 -15.51 8.56 -11.78
C ASP A 137 -16.61 9.63 -11.81
N VAL A 138 -17.70 9.34 -11.09
CA VAL A 138 -18.89 10.21 -11.03
C VAL A 138 -19.11 10.83 -9.65
N VAL A 139 -18.21 10.58 -8.69
CA VAL A 139 -18.39 11.00 -7.28
C VAL A 139 -17.19 11.71 -6.68
N SER A 140 -15.96 11.43 -7.13
CA SER A 140 -14.79 11.98 -6.45
C SER A 140 -14.59 13.47 -6.73
N HIS A 141 -15.11 13.95 -7.86
CA HIS A 141 -14.92 15.33 -8.35
C HIS A 141 -13.45 15.77 -8.36
N LYS A 142 -12.53 14.87 -8.74
CA LYS A 142 -11.07 15.08 -8.75
C LYS A 142 -10.49 15.47 -7.38
N LYS A 143 -11.16 15.08 -6.29
CA LYS A 143 -10.67 15.33 -4.93
C LYS A 143 -9.30 14.66 -4.74
N PRO A 144 -8.32 15.34 -4.12
CA PRO A 144 -7.08 14.71 -3.68
C PRO A 144 -7.34 13.64 -2.62
N ILE A 145 -6.53 12.58 -2.60
CA ILE A 145 -6.59 11.54 -1.55
C ILE A 145 -6.29 12.14 -0.17
N GLY A 146 -5.44 13.17 -0.11
CA GLY A 146 -5.18 13.98 1.09
C GLY A 146 -4.30 13.30 2.15
N THR A 147 -3.96 12.03 1.97
CA THR A 147 -3.16 11.22 2.90
C THR A 147 -2.45 10.09 2.16
N PHE A 148 -1.69 9.26 2.89
CA PHE A 148 -1.16 7.99 2.43
C PHE A 148 -2.29 6.96 2.31
N ILE A 149 -2.36 6.24 1.19
CA ILE A 149 -3.27 5.11 0.98
C ILE A 149 -2.43 3.89 0.60
N MET A 150 -2.79 2.73 1.12
CA MET A 150 -2.16 1.46 0.75
C MET A 150 -3.22 0.46 0.33
N GLN A 151 -2.99 -0.19 -0.80
CA GLN A 151 -3.64 -1.44 -1.13
C GLN A 151 -2.78 -2.56 -0.55
N TYR A 152 -3.25 -3.22 0.51
CA TYR A 152 -2.48 -4.24 1.21
C TYR A 152 -3.27 -5.53 1.31
N ASP A 153 -2.86 -6.54 0.53
CA ASP A 153 -3.54 -7.84 0.52
C ASP A 153 -5.04 -7.72 0.17
N GLU A 154 -5.33 -6.86 -0.80
CA GLU A 154 -6.67 -6.64 -1.37
C GLU A 154 -6.58 -6.77 -2.88
N THR A 155 -7.64 -7.27 -3.51
CA THR A 155 -7.78 -7.19 -4.97
C THR A 155 -8.05 -5.76 -5.42
N ASP A 156 -7.95 -5.49 -6.72
CA ASP A 156 -8.24 -4.15 -7.25
C ASP A 156 -9.72 -3.80 -7.10
N TRP A 157 -10.63 -4.77 -7.24
CA TRP A 157 -12.04 -4.57 -7.00
C TRP A 157 -12.35 -4.24 -5.54
N GLN A 158 -11.76 -4.98 -4.60
CA GLN A 158 -11.89 -4.71 -3.16
C GLN A 158 -11.34 -3.32 -2.82
N PHE A 159 -10.16 -2.98 -3.34
CA PHE A 159 -9.53 -1.68 -3.15
C PHE A 159 -10.39 -0.55 -3.69
N LEU A 160 -10.86 -0.64 -4.94
CA LEU A 160 -11.70 0.38 -5.57
C LEU A 160 -13.05 0.54 -4.85
N LYS A 161 -13.64 -0.55 -4.36
CA LYS A 161 -14.87 -0.52 -3.55
C LYS A 161 -14.64 0.21 -2.23
N ARG A 162 -13.51 -0.05 -1.56
CA ARG A 162 -13.08 0.68 -0.36
C ARG A 162 -12.85 2.16 -0.66
N MET A 163 -12.19 2.50 -1.76
CA MET A 163 -12.01 3.90 -2.18
C MET A 163 -13.36 4.60 -2.45
N ALA A 164 -14.32 3.93 -3.09
CA ALA A 164 -15.65 4.49 -3.34
C ALA A 164 -16.42 4.74 -2.03
N SER A 165 -16.23 3.85 -1.04
CA SER A 165 -16.85 3.98 0.28
C SER A 165 -16.40 5.23 1.05
N HIS A 166 -15.24 5.83 0.73
CA HIS A 166 -14.80 7.11 1.29
C HIS A 166 -15.76 8.26 0.94
N PHE A 167 -16.56 8.09 -0.11
CA PHE A 167 -17.60 9.01 -0.55
C PHE A 167 -19.02 8.53 -0.20
N TYR A 168 -19.14 7.47 0.61
CA TYR A 168 -20.40 6.76 0.87
C TYR A 168 -21.12 6.40 -0.45
N SER A 169 -20.34 5.98 -1.44
CA SER A 169 -20.84 5.60 -2.77
C SER A 169 -20.41 4.19 -3.12
N PRO A 170 -21.27 3.40 -3.77
CA PRO A 170 -20.93 2.06 -4.24
C PRO A 170 -20.08 2.09 -5.51
N LEU A 171 -19.53 0.93 -5.83
CA LEU A 171 -18.95 0.61 -7.14
C LEU A 171 -20.00 -0.14 -7.97
N ILE A 172 -20.22 0.25 -9.23
CA ILE A 172 -21.31 -0.34 -10.05
C ILE A 172 -20.73 -0.94 -11.33
N PRO A 173 -20.85 -2.25 -11.56
CA PRO A 173 -20.42 -2.85 -12.83
C PRO A 173 -21.32 -2.35 -13.97
N ALA A 174 -20.70 -1.94 -15.08
CA ALA A 174 -21.41 -1.67 -16.32
C ALA A 174 -21.43 -2.97 -17.15
N VAL A 175 -22.56 -3.65 -17.14
CA VAL A 175 -22.72 -4.96 -17.78
C VAL A 175 -22.99 -4.79 -19.28
N GLY A 176 -22.50 -5.74 -20.10
CA GLY A 176 -22.74 -5.74 -21.55
C GLY A 176 -21.54 -5.30 -22.40
N TYR A 177 -20.42 -4.98 -21.78
CA TYR A 177 -19.14 -4.70 -22.43
C TYR A 177 -18.21 -5.91 -22.32
N GLY A 178 -17.35 -6.12 -23.33
CA GLY A 178 -16.38 -7.22 -23.35
C GLY A 178 -15.05 -6.88 -22.67
N VAL A 179 -15.09 -5.94 -21.71
CA VAL A 179 -13.94 -5.38 -20.99
C VAL A 179 -14.38 -4.97 -19.59
N PRO A 180 -13.46 -4.87 -18.59
CA PRO A 180 -13.80 -4.36 -17.27
C PRO A 180 -14.30 -2.92 -17.37
N LYS A 181 -15.59 -2.71 -17.08
CA LYS A 181 -16.19 -1.38 -17.10
C LYS A 181 -17.08 -1.15 -15.89
N PHE A 182 -16.91 -0.03 -15.22
CA PHE A 182 -17.66 0.27 -14.00
C PHE A 182 -17.78 1.77 -13.72
N TYR A 183 -18.78 2.14 -12.92
CA TYR A 183 -18.92 3.47 -12.34
C TYR A 183 -18.32 3.48 -10.93
N PHE A 184 -17.43 4.43 -10.69
CA PHE A 184 -16.97 4.77 -9.34
C PHE A 184 -17.93 5.79 -8.74
N GLY A 185 -18.92 5.27 -8.01
CA GLY A 185 -20.06 6.02 -7.47
C GLY A 185 -21.36 5.81 -8.24
N LEU A 186 -22.44 6.40 -7.71
CA LEU A 186 -23.77 6.34 -8.31
C LEU A 186 -23.89 7.35 -9.47
N PRO A 187 -24.12 6.92 -10.72
CA PRO A 187 -24.34 7.86 -11.83
C PRO A 187 -25.60 8.71 -11.60
N MET A 188 -25.69 9.82 -12.33
CA MET A 188 -26.83 10.74 -12.30
C MET A 188 -27.37 10.92 -13.72
N GLY A 189 -28.69 11.14 -13.85
CA GLY A 189 -29.32 11.47 -15.13
C GLY A 189 -29.56 10.27 -16.05
N LEU A 190 -29.46 9.03 -15.52
CA LEU A 190 -29.78 7.79 -16.24
C LEU A 190 -31.24 7.37 -16.01
N SER A 191 -32.17 8.29 -16.26
CA SER A 191 -33.60 8.02 -16.04
C SER A 191 -34.17 7.05 -17.07
N LYS A 192 -34.93 6.05 -16.60
CA LYS A 192 -35.73 5.12 -17.40
C LYS A 192 -37.24 5.34 -17.25
N GLY A 193 -37.61 6.51 -16.72
CA GLY A 193 -39.00 6.95 -16.56
C GLY A 193 -39.75 6.16 -15.50
N GLU A 194 -41.08 6.15 -15.61
CA GLU A 194 -41.96 5.49 -14.66
C GLU A 194 -42.08 3.99 -14.94
N ILE A 195 -42.06 3.17 -13.89
CA ILE A 195 -42.40 1.74 -13.95
C ILE A 195 -43.86 1.60 -13.55
N GLN A 196 -44.67 1.05 -14.45
CA GLN A 196 -46.06 0.67 -14.15
C GLN A 196 -46.09 -0.84 -13.97
N SER A 197 -46.27 -1.28 -12.73
CA SER A 197 -46.38 -2.70 -12.39
C SER A 197 -47.33 -2.91 -11.23
N THR A 198 -48.16 -3.94 -11.34
CA THR A 198 -49.08 -4.38 -10.28
C THR A 198 -48.44 -5.44 -9.38
N ASN A 199 -47.38 -6.11 -9.86
CA ASN A 199 -46.69 -7.19 -9.16
C ASN A 199 -45.45 -6.62 -8.47
N TYR A 200 -45.57 -6.32 -7.19
CA TYR A 200 -44.45 -5.81 -6.40
C TYR A 200 -44.52 -6.23 -4.94
N LYS A 201 -43.36 -6.26 -4.31
CA LYS A 201 -43.17 -6.47 -2.88
C LYS A 201 -42.50 -5.25 -2.27
N VAL A 202 -42.88 -4.89 -1.06
CA VAL A 202 -42.26 -3.80 -0.29
C VAL A 202 -41.58 -4.39 0.94
N THR A 203 -40.31 -4.06 1.13
CA THR A 203 -39.52 -4.52 2.28
C THR A 203 -38.90 -3.33 2.99
N LYS A 204 -39.04 -3.26 4.31
CA LYS A 204 -38.29 -2.31 5.14
C LYS A 204 -37.04 -3.00 5.69
N ARG A 205 -35.85 -2.55 5.29
CA ARG A 205 -34.56 -3.13 5.69
C ARG A 205 -34.10 -2.57 7.04
N VAL A 206 -34.76 -3.02 8.12
CA VAL A 206 -34.57 -2.47 9.48
C VAL A 206 -33.12 -2.63 9.98
N ALA A 207 -32.51 -3.80 9.77
CA ALA A 207 -31.13 -4.06 10.19
C ALA A 207 -30.12 -3.17 9.46
N ASP A 208 -30.31 -2.95 8.16
CA ASP A 208 -29.46 -2.08 7.34
C ASP A 208 -29.55 -0.62 7.81
N TYR A 209 -30.76 -0.15 8.15
CA TYR A 209 -30.94 1.20 8.70
C TYR A 209 -30.23 1.37 10.04
N GLN A 210 -30.41 0.42 10.97
CA GLN A 210 -29.75 0.47 12.27
C GLN A 210 -28.22 0.53 12.09
N THR A 211 -27.69 -0.35 11.24
CA THR A 211 -26.26 -0.40 10.92
C THR A 211 -25.77 0.94 10.34
N ALA A 212 -26.50 1.52 9.39
CA ALA A 212 -26.15 2.81 8.79
C ALA A 212 -26.20 3.99 9.78
N SER A 213 -27.19 4.01 10.66
CA SER A 213 -27.35 5.03 11.71
C SER A 213 -26.23 4.97 12.74
N GLU A 214 -25.95 3.78 13.29
CA GLU A 214 -24.90 3.57 14.29
C GLU A 214 -23.48 3.83 13.73
N ASN A 215 -23.28 3.59 12.43
CA ASN A 215 -22.04 3.94 11.72
C ASN A 215 -22.03 5.37 11.16
N HIS A 216 -23.01 6.22 11.55
CA HIS A 216 -23.06 7.64 11.23
C HIS A 216 -22.97 7.95 9.72
N ILE A 217 -23.58 7.12 8.87
CA ILE A 217 -23.64 7.40 7.42
C ILE A 217 -24.38 8.74 7.22
N PRO A 218 -23.79 9.73 6.54
CA PRO A 218 -24.39 11.04 6.43
C PRO A 218 -25.75 11.01 5.72
N GLY A 219 -26.73 11.72 6.27
CA GLY A 219 -27.99 12.05 5.57
C GLY A 219 -28.95 10.89 5.32
N VAL A 220 -28.75 9.73 5.96
CA VAL A 220 -29.69 8.60 5.88
C VAL A 220 -30.87 8.79 6.83
N ARG A 221 -32.03 8.27 6.44
CA ARG A 221 -33.27 8.28 7.21
C ARG A 221 -33.89 6.90 7.18
N ASP A 222 -34.74 6.58 8.15
CA ASP A 222 -35.48 5.32 8.22
C ASP A 222 -36.25 4.99 6.91
N ALA A 223 -36.82 6.01 6.27
CA ALA A 223 -37.54 5.86 5.00
C ALA A 223 -36.64 5.49 3.81
N ASP A 224 -35.32 5.76 3.88
CA ASP A 224 -34.38 5.42 2.80
C ASP A 224 -34.15 3.91 2.67
N PHE A 225 -34.57 3.13 3.68
CA PHE A 225 -34.42 1.69 3.73
C PHE A 225 -35.71 0.93 3.35
N ILE A 226 -36.70 1.64 2.79
CA ILE A 226 -37.84 1.04 2.11
C ILE A 226 -37.40 0.66 0.69
N GLN A 227 -37.42 -0.64 0.39
CA GLN A 227 -37.05 -1.20 -0.90
C GLN A 227 -38.28 -1.81 -1.57
N TYR A 228 -38.42 -1.55 -2.87
CA TYR A 228 -39.46 -2.15 -3.71
C TYR A 228 -38.83 -3.21 -4.60
N GLU A 229 -39.41 -4.39 -4.65
CA GLU A 229 -39.04 -5.43 -5.61
C GLU A 229 -40.18 -5.52 -6.63
N VAL A 230 -39.88 -5.19 -7.88
CA VAL A 230 -40.89 -4.96 -8.92
C VAL A 230 -40.59 -5.80 -10.15
N GLU A 231 -41.59 -6.52 -10.66
CA GLU A 231 -41.51 -7.18 -11.95
C GLU A 231 -41.79 -6.18 -13.08
N THR A 232 -40.93 -6.15 -14.09
CA THR A 232 -40.97 -5.18 -15.18
C THR A 232 -40.48 -5.79 -16.50
N GLU A 233 -41.03 -5.34 -17.62
CA GLU A 233 -40.56 -5.70 -18.96
C GLU A 233 -39.43 -4.76 -19.45
N LYS A 234 -39.21 -3.65 -18.74
CA LYS A 234 -38.11 -2.73 -19.06
C LYS A 234 -36.75 -3.37 -18.73
N LEU A 235 -35.84 -3.34 -19.68
CA LEU A 235 -34.43 -3.67 -19.44
C LEU A 235 -33.79 -2.59 -18.56
N LEU A 236 -33.44 -2.96 -17.33
CA LEU A 236 -32.84 -2.10 -16.33
C LEU A 236 -31.45 -2.59 -15.95
N GLU A 237 -30.61 -1.65 -15.52
CA GLU A 237 -29.26 -1.92 -15.01
C GLU A 237 -29.12 -1.23 -13.64
N PRO A 238 -28.29 -1.79 -12.73
CA PRO A 238 -27.95 -1.11 -11.49
C PRO A 238 -27.46 0.33 -11.73
N GLY A 239 -27.91 1.26 -10.89
CA GLY A 239 -27.61 2.69 -10.99
C GLY A 239 -28.56 3.51 -11.87
N TYR A 240 -29.50 2.89 -12.60
CA TYR A 240 -30.54 3.63 -13.31
C TYR A 240 -31.56 4.28 -12.37
N GLU A 241 -32.06 5.44 -12.77
CA GLU A 241 -33.09 6.20 -12.06
C GLU A 241 -34.48 5.82 -12.61
N VAL A 242 -35.42 5.52 -11.73
CA VAL A 242 -36.80 5.17 -12.10
C VAL A 242 -37.78 5.83 -11.15
N THR A 243 -38.97 6.12 -11.66
CA THR A 243 -40.10 6.54 -10.80
C THR A 243 -41.00 5.33 -10.56
N PHE A 244 -41.32 5.04 -9.31
CA PHE A 244 -42.30 4.01 -8.97
C PHE A 244 -43.23 4.55 -7.87
N LYS A 245 -44.54 4.54 -8.13
CA LYS A 245 -45.57 5.07 -7.22
C LYS A 245 -45.30 6.50 -6.74
N GLY A 246 -44.82 7.36 -7.65
CA GLY A 246 -44.48 8.74 -7.33
C GLY A 246 -43.17 8.95 -6.57
N HIS A 247 -42.43 7.88 -6.25
CA HIS A 247 -41.11 7.96 -5.62
C HIS A 247 -40.00 7.83 -6.66
N LEU A 248 -39.01 8.73 -6.61
CA LEU A 248 -37.77 8.61 -7.38
C LEU A 248 -36.83 7.63 -6.68
N LEU A 249 -36.48 6.54 -7.36
CA LEU A 249 -35.69 5.44 -6.83
C LEU A 249 -34.55 5.09 -7.78
N LEU A 250 -33.55 4.38 -7.25
CA LEU A 250 -32.46 3.78 -8.01
C LEU A 250 -32.61 2.27 -8.08
N VAL A 251 -32.26 1.70 -9.22
CA VAL A 251 -32.10 0.26 -9.40
C VAL A 251 -30.86 -0.19 -8.62
N ALA A 252 -31.06 -0.96 -7.56
CA ALA A 252 -30.01 -1.52 -6.71
C ALA A 252 -29.53 -2.88 -7.22
N GLU A 253 -30.48 -3.69 -7.69
CA GLU A 253 -30.26 -5.03 -8.18
C GLU A 253 -31.29 -5.35 -9.27
N VAL A 254 -30.88 -6.13 -10.26
CA VAL A 254 -31.76 -6.70 -11.28
C VAL A 254 -31.49 -8.19 -11.38
N LEU A 255 -32.54 -8.97 -11.17
CA LEU A 255 -32.58 -10.39 -11.48
C LEU A 255 -33.33 -10.57 -12.79
N THR A 256 -32.66 -11.12 -13.80
CA THR A 256 -33.26 -11.52 -15.07
C THR A 256 -33.28 -13.03 -15.12
N GLU A 257 -34.46 -13.64 -15.18
CA GLU A 257 -34.58 -15.09 -15.16
C GLU A 257 -35.75 -15.59 -16.01
N MET A 258 -35.70 -16.85 -16.40
CA MET A 258 -36.81 -17.50 -17.08
C MET A 258 -37.81 -18.04 -16.06
N LYS A 259 -38.99 -17.42 -15.98
CA LYS A 259 -40.12 -17.88 -15.15
C LYS A 259 -41.24 -18.38 -16.06
N ASP A 260 -41.70 -19.61 -15.84
CA ASP A 260 -42.80 -20.23 -16.60
C ASP A 260 -42.64 -20.13 -18.14
N GLY A 261 -41.39 -20.16 -18.63
CA GLY A 261 -41.07 -20.08 -20.06
C GLY A 261 -40.93 -18.66 -20.63
N VAL A 262 -41.05 -17.62 -19.81
CA VAL A 262 -40.92 -16.21 -20.19
C VAL A 262 -39.76 -15.55 -19.46
N LEU A 263 -38.96 -14.76 -20.19
CA LEU A 263 -37.90 -13.95 -19.61
C LEU A 263 -38.52 -12.83 -18.76
N THR A 264 -38.26 -12.86 -17.47
CA THR A 264 -38.81 -11.95 -16.48
C THR A 264 -37.69 -11.14 -15.83
N HIS A 265 -37.88 -9.84 -15.69
CA HIS A 265 -36.97 -8.99 -14.94
C HIS A 265 -37.61 -8.57 -13.61
N THR A 266 -36.92 -8.83 -12.51
CA THR A 266 -37.29 -8.38 -11.17
C THR A 266 -36.23 -7.40 -10.67
N ALA A 267 -36.62 -6.15 -10.47
CA ALA A 267 -35.72 -5.08 -10.04
C ALA A 267 -35.96 -4.71 -8.58
N LYS A 268 -34.88 -4.63 -7.78
CA LYS A 268 -34.91 -4.03 -6.45
C LYS A 268 -34.61 -2.54 -6.57
N LEU A 269 -35.59 -1.72 -6.20
CA LEU A 269 -35.56 -0.27 -6.27
C LEU A 269 -35.40 0.31 -4.87
N SER A 270 -34.46 1.23 -4.68
CA SER A 270 -34.18 1.83 -3.38
C SER A 270 -33.94 3.32 -3.49
N PRO A 271 -34.30 4.12 -2.47
CA PRO A 271 -33.88 5.50 -2.37
C PRO A 271 -32.36 5.62 -2.48
N ARG A 272 -31.88 6.70 -3.12
CA ARG A 272 -30.44 6.91 -3.37
C ARG A 272 -29.60 6.87 -2.09
N SER A 273 -30.10 7.45 -0.99
CA SER A 273 -29.43 7.42 0.31
C SER A 273 -29.37 6.03 0.94
N GLY A 274 -30.32 5.14 0.61
CA GLY A 274 -30.37 3.76 1.12
C GLY A 274 -29.36 2.81 0.47
N LEU A 275 -28.63 3.28 -0.55
CA LEU A 275 -27.54 2.54 -1.22
C LEU A 275 -26.15 3.00 -0.81
N ARG A 276 -26.04 3.90 0.18
CA ARG A 276 -24.76 4.38 0.69
C ARG A 276 -24.10 3.27 1.51
N PRO A 277 -22.93 2.74 1.10
CA PRO A 277 -22.17 1.80 1.93
C PRO A 277 -21.59 2.52 3.15
N ILE A 278 -21.27 1.74 4.19
CA ILE A 278 -20.39 2.21 5.27
C ILE A 278 -19.00 2.45 4.68
N LYS A 279 -18.30 3.47 5.19
CA LYS A 279 -16.88 3.67 4.87
C LYS A 279 -16.08 2.46 5.34
N ASP A 280 -15.46 1.78 4.39
CA ASP A 280 -14.67 0.58 4.61
C ASP A 280 -13.18 0.91 4.81
N TYR A 281 -12.46 0.00 5.44
CA TYR A 281 -11.05 0.14 5.80
C TYR A 281 -10.32 -1.19 5.60
N ASN A 282 -9.06 -1.12 5.17
CA ASN A 282 -8.24 -2.31 5.07
C ASN A 282 -7.84 -2.77 6.47
N ARG A 283 -8.49 -3.81 6.98
CA ARG A 283 -8.19 -4.37 8.32
C ARG A 283 -6.98 -5.30 8.32
N SER A 284 -6.59 -5.84 7.16
CA SER A 284 -5.42 -6.71 7.02
C SER A 284 -4.11 -5.97 7.28
N ILE A 285 -4.11 -4.63 7.19
CA ILE A 285 -2.95 -3.80 7.49
C ILE A 285 -2.61 -3.72 8.98
N ILE A 286 -3.53 -4.08 9.89
CA ILE A 286 -3.33 -3.93 11.34
C ILE A 286 -2.15 -4.81 11.77
N GLY A 287 -1.12 -4.18 12.34
CA GLY A 287 0.11 -4.85 12.77
C GLY A 287 1.11 -5.09 11.64
N ALA A 288 0.80 -4.72 10.39
CA ALA A 288 1.73 -4.83 9.28
C ALA A 288 2.95 -3.92 9.50
N SER A 289 4.13 -4.43 9.12
CA SER A 289 5.40 -3.71 9.20
C SER A 289 6.10 -3.80 7.85
N ILE A 290 5.98 -2.75 7.05
CA ILE A 290 6.43 -2.70 5.66
C ILE A 290 7.86 -2.21 5.60
N GLN A 291 8.74 -2.97 4.98
CA GLN A 291 10.14 -2.60 4.84
C GLN A 291 10.33 -1.47 3.84
N GLY A 292 11.35 -0.65 4.08
CA GLY A 292 11.74 0.38 3.14
C GLY A 292 13.07 1.03 3.48
N LYS A 293 13.42 2.04 2.69
CA LYS A 293 14.62 2.85 2.86
C LYS A 293 14.26 4.31 3.01
N VAL A 294 14.99 5.01 3.86
CA VAL A 294 14.85 6.45 4.03
C VAL A 294 15.29 7.17 2.76
N LEU A 295 14.44 8.05 2.26
CA LEU A 295 14.73 8.93 1.12
C LEU A 295 15.21 10.30 1.57
N SER A 296 14.54 10.83 2.60
CA SER A 296 14.86 12.13 3.17
C SER A 296 14.30 12.23 4.57
N VAL A 297 14.94 13.09 5.36
CA VAL A 297 14.58 13.35 6.75
C VAL A 297 14.26 14.83 6.92
N ARG A 298 13.19 15.13 7.65
CA ARG A 298 12.83 16.50 8.02
C ARG A 298 12.23 16.52 9.42
N ARG A 299 13.00 17.08 10.37
CA ARG A 299 12.67 17.05 11.81
C ARG A 299 12.43 15.62 12.27
N ASP A 300 11.28 15.35 12.87
CA ASP A 300 10.80 14.06 13.40
C ASP A 300 10.13 13.16 12.35
N LYS A 301 10.21 13.52 11.06
CA LYS A 301 9.56 12.78 9.97
C LYS A 301 10.54 12.34 8.91
N ILE A 302 10.16 11.26 8.23
CA ILE A 302 10.91 10.69 7.11
C ILE A 302 10.00 10.49 5.90
N ARG A 303 10.60 10.48 4.72
CA ARG A 303 10.03 9.87 3.52
C ARG A 303 10.73 8.56 3.27
N ALA A 304 9.98 7.56 2.79
CA ALA A 304 10.52 6.22 2.60
C ALA A 304 10.14 5.63 1.24
N LYS A 305 11.13 5.03 0.58
CA LYS A 305 10.90 4.05 -0.48
C LYS A 305 10.49 2.74 0.17
N LEU A 306 9.27 2.29 -0.10
CA LEU A 306 8.81 0.98 0.39
C LEU A 306 9.32 -0.11 -0.55
N ASP A 307 9.71 -1.25 0.00
CA ASP A 307 10.26 -2.37 -0.79
C ASP A 307 9.17 -3.10 -1.61
N MET A 308 7.90 -2.86 -1.29
CA MET A 308 6.75 -3.53 -1.93
C MET A 308 6.42 -2.99 -3.32
N ASP A 309 6.89 -1.79 -3.68
CA ASP A 309 6.56 -1.14 -4.94
C ASP A 309 7.67 -0.24 -5.48
N ASP A 310 7.52 0.13 -6.75
CA ASP A 310 8.28 1.21 -7.35
C ASP A 310 7.61 2.55 -7.03
N GLN A 311 8.45 3.55 -6.74
CA GLN A 311 7.98 4.89 -6.46
C GLN A 311 7.89 5.73 -7.72
N GLN A 312 6.77 6.42 -7.90
CA GLN A 312 6.57 7.33 -9.02
C GLN A 312 7.40 8.62 -8.86
N ASP A 313 7.22 9.35 -7.76
CA ASP A 313 7.96 10.58 -7.47
C ASP A 313 8.32 10.70 -5.97
N PRO A 314 9.56 10.32 -5.60
CA PRO A 314 10.08 10.38 -4.24
C PRO A 314 9.92 11.75 -3.55
N ASN A 315 9.83 12.85 -4.31
CA ASN A 315 9.74 14.20 -3.77
C ASN A 315 8.32 14.61 -3.37
N THR A 316 7.32 13.81 -3.72
CA THR A 316 5.91 14.09 -3.39
C THR A 316 5.35 13.19 -2.31
N ASP A 317 6.12 12.22 -1.87
CA ASP A 317 5.72 11.20 -0.91
C ASP A 317 5.29 11.73 0.46
N TYR A 318 4.53 10.88 1.14
CA TYR A 318 4.01 11.09 2.48
C TYR A 318 5.15 11.20 3.50
N TRP A 319 4.96 12.09 4.48
CA TRP A 319 5.89 12.25 5.59
C TRP A 319 5.43 11.39 6.77
N PHE A 320 6.05 10.23 6.95
CA PHE A 320 5.81 9.36 8.09
C PHE A 320 6.50 9.92 9.33
N PRO A 321 5.83 9.98 10.49
CA PRO A 321 6.49 10.23 11.76
C PRO A 321 7.47 9.10 12.07
N TYR A 322 8.61 9.42 12.68
CA TYR A 322 9.59 8.42 13.13
C TYR A 322 9.48 8.21 14.64
N SER A 323 9.38 6.95 15.06
CA SER A 323 9.35 6.59 16.47
C SER A 323 10.74 6.73 17.08
N THR A 324 10.84 7.58 18.10
CA THR A 324 12.05 7.69 18.92
C THR A 324 11.87 7.01 20.27
N ILE A 325 12.98 6.55 20.85
CA ILE A 325 13.06 5.83 22.13
C ILE A 325 12.56 6.69 23.30
N TYR A 326 12.78 8.01 23.25
CA TYR A 326 12.36 8.96 24.28
C TYR A 326 12.10 10.33 23.66
N ALA A 327 10.93 10.91 23.94
CA ALA A 327 10.60 12.29 23.61
C ALA A 327 9.58 12.81 24.62
N SER A 328 9.78 14.02 25.10
CA SER A 328 8.85 14.72 26.01
C SER A 328 8.56 16.14 25.52
N ALA A 329 7.50 16.74 26.07
CA ALA A 329 6.99 18.04 25.63
C ALA A 329 7.95 19.22 25.90
N ASP A 330 8.94 19.04 26.75
CA ASP A 330 9.95 20.04 27.13
C ASP A 330 11.22 20.00 26.26
N ASN A 331 11.16 19.36 25.09
CA ASN A 331 12.30 19.13 24.18
C ASN A 331 13.45 18.31 24.79
N THR A 332 13.21 17.58 25.88
CA THR A 332 14.13 16.51 26.28
C THR A 332 13.80 15.24 25.51
N GLY A 333 14.82 14.48 25.10
CA GLY A 333 14.59 13.41 24.14
C GLY A 333 15.86 12.75 23.65
N TRP A 334 15.68 11.57 23.06
CA TRP A 334 16.67 10.93 22.22
C TRP A 334 16.41 11.34 20.78
N TYR A 335 17.18 12.27 20.22
CA TYR A 335 17.04 12.66 18.82
C TYR A 335 18.11 11.97 17.97
N CYS A 336 17.76 10.78 17.47
CA CYS A 336 18.61 9.97 16.60
C CYS A 336 17.81 9.54 15.38
N MET A 337 17.69 10.45 14.42
CA MET A 337 17.04 10.16 13.15
C MET A 337 17.92 9.24 12.30
N PRO A 338 17.32 8.36 11.49
CA PRO A 338 18.07 7.61 10.48
C PRO A 338 18.66 8.55 9.43
N GLU A 339 19.61 8.05 8.65
CA GLU A 339 20.19 8.75 7.51
C GLU A 339 19.55 8.33 6.19
N ASP A 340 19.73 9.14 5.15
CA ASP A 340 19.28 8.79 3.79
C ASP A 340 19.91 7.46 3.35
N GLY A 341 19.08 6.54 2.87
CA GLY A 341 19.47 5.18 2.49
C GLY A 341 19.38 4.14 3.60
N ASP A 342 19.19 4.54 4.86
CA ASP A 342 19.04 3.60 5.97
C ASP A 342 17.78 2.75 5.83
N SER A 343 17.88 1.50 6.28
CA SER A 343 16.74 0.57 6.28
C SER A 343 15.83 0.83 7.47
N ILE A 344 14.54 0.97 7.20
CA ILE A 344 13.48 1.20 8.18
C ILE A 344 12.32 0.23 7.95
N ARG A 345 11.32 0.29 8.82
CA ARG A 345 10.00 -0.28 8.56
C ARG A 345 8.92 0.76 8.87
N ILE A 346 7.84 0.79 8.10
CA ILE A 346 6.61 1.52 8.44
C ILE A 346 5.65 0.56 9.12
N TYR A 347 5.35 0.81 10.38
CA TYR A 347 4.43 0.01 11.18
C TYR A 347 3.04 0.66 11.23
N PHE A 348 2.00 -0.15 11.05
CA PHE A 348 0.61 0.28 11.05
C PHE A 348 -0.11 -0.27 12.29
N PRO A 349 -0.36 0.55 13.33
CA PRO A 349 -0.95 0.08 14.59
C PRO A 349 -2.47 -0.16 14.49
N SER A 350 -3.14 0.39 13.48
CA SER A 350 -4.59 0.33 13.30
C SER A 350 -4.96 0.19 11.82
N TYR A 351 -6.27 0.15 11.55
CA TYR A 351 -6.81 0.11 10.19
C TYR A 351 -6.74 1.45 9.46
N LYS A 352 -6.28 2.53 10.12
CA LYS A 352 -6.09 3.83 9.50
C LYS A 352 -4.67 3.95 8.98
N GLU A 353 -4.52 4.04 7.67
CA GLU A 353 -3.21 4.07 7.04
C GLU A 353 -2.40 5.32 7.44
N GLU A 354 -3.05 6.44 7.77
CA GLU A 354 -2.40 7.67 8.23
C GLU A 354 -1.77 7.59 9.63
N GLU A 355 -2.13 6.57 10.43
CA GLU A 355 -1.54 6.32 11.75
C GLU A 355 -0.22 5.54 11.65
N GLY A 356 0.20 5.18 10.43
CA GLY A 356 1.47 4.51 10.17
C GLY A 356 2.68 5.36 10.55
N TYR A 357 3.69 4.74 11.16
CA TYR A 357 4.91 5.41 11.60
C TYR A 357 6.16 4.57 11.35
N ALA A 358 7.28 5.25 11.11
CA ALA A 358 8.56 4.63 10.84
C ALA A 358 9.25 4.16 12.13
N ILE A 359 9.84 2.98 12.08
CA ILE A 359 10.65 2.37 13.14
C ILE A 359 11.95 1.81 12.56
N SER A 360 12.95 1.61 13.40
CA SER A 360 14.23 1.03 12.98
C SER A 360 14.09 -0.40 12.43
N SER A 361 14.98 -0.76 11.51
CA SER A 361 15.10 -2.11 10.93
C SER A 361 16.27 -2.89 11.55
N VAL A 362 16.30 -4.20 11.29
CA VAL A 362 17.40 -5.08 11.69
C VAL A 362 18.54 -4.92 10.68
N LYS A 363 19.79 -4.84 11.16
CA LYS A 363 20.98 -4.78 10.30
C LYS A 363 21.01 -6.01 9.38
N ARG A 364 21.14 -5.78 8.07
CA ARG A 364 21.40 -6.84 7.09
C ARG A 364 22.89 -6.91 6.79
N GLU A 365 23.43 -8.12 6.71
CA GLU A 365 24.75 -8.34 6.12
C GLU A 365 24.70 -8.01 4.62
N PRO A 366 25.75 -7.39 4.06
CA PRO A 366 25.85 -7.27 2.61
C PRO A 366 25.88 -8.67 2.00
N PRO A 367 25.25 -8.89 0.83
CA PRO A 367 25.24 -10.20 0.19
C PRO A 367 26.69 -10.66 -0.04
N HIS A 368 27.05 -11.82 0.50
CA HIS A 368 28.35 -12.43 0.31
C HIS A 368 28.64 -12.59 -1.18
N SER A 369 29.65 -11.87 -1.69
CA SER A 369 30.22 -12.15 -3.00
C SER A 369 30.89 -13.52 -2.93
N VAL A 370 30.31 -14.52 -3.59
CA VAL A 370 30.90 -15.86 -3.73
C VAL A 370 32.21 -15.73 -4.49
N GLU A 371 33.34 -15.75 -3.78
CA GLU A 371 34.65 -15.90 -4.40
C GLU A 371 34.72 -17.29 -5.04
N ARG A 372 34.73 -17.34 -6.38
CA ARG A 372 35.06 -18.55 -7.12
C ARG A 372 36.55 -18.83 -6.93
N SER A 373 36.86 -19.80 -6.08
CA SER A 373 38.15 -20.45 -6.07
C SER A 373 38.38 -21.15 -7.41
N SER A 374 39.40 -20.74 -8.16
CA SER A 374 39.93 -21.52 -9.26
C SER A 374 41.38 -21.85 -8.96
N ALA A 375 41.67 -23.16 -8.94
CA ALA A 375 42.98 -23.72 -8.76
C ALA A 375 43.61 -24.07 -10.11
N SER A 376 44.96 -24.02 -10.12
CA SER A 376 45.92 -24.72 -10.98
C SER A 376 46.34 -24.11 -12.33
N GLY A 377 47.67 -24.12 -12.58
CA GLY A 377 48.28 -24.04 -13.91
C GLY A 377 49.65 -23.35 -13.97
N HIS A 378 50.71 -24.08 -14.31
CA HIS A 378 52.13 -23.68 -14.32
C HIS A 378 52.63 -23.01 -15.63
N ALA A 379 53.71 -22.23 -15.45
CA ALA A 379 54.90 -22.01 -16.31
C ALA A 379 54.93 -21.00 -17.47
N SER A 380 55.85 -20.02 -17.31
CA SER A 380 57.05 -19.75 -18.14
C SER A 380 57.24 -18.29 -18.57
N ALA A 381 58.51 -17.87 -18.53
CA ALA A 381 59.00 -16.50 -18.54
C ALA A 381 59.30 -15.96 -19.96
N THR A 382 59.09 -14.66 -20.16
CA THR A 382 59.93 -13.79 -21.01
C THR A 382 59.72 -12.32 -20.63
N LEU A 383 60.84 -11.58 -20.53
CA LEU A 383 60.93 -10.16 -20.24
C LEU A 383 60.65 -9.30 -21.49
N ALA A 384 59.81 -8.28 -21.37
CA ALA A 384 59.89 -7.07 -22.20
C ALA A 384 59.25 -5.87 -21.47
N HIS A 385 59.95 -4.75 -21.55
CA HIS A 385 59.62 -3.42 -21.03
C HIS A 385 58.35 -2.83 -21.68
N SER A 386 57.45 -2.25 -20.87
CA SER A 386 56.74 -1.02 -21.24
C SER A 386 56.15 -0.30 -20.02
N THR A 387 56.38 1.00 -20.01
CA THR A 387 55.86 2.04 -19.13
C THR A 387 54.36 2.29 -19.34
N VAL A 388 53.53 2.28 -18.30
CA VAL A 388 52.49 3.33 -18.06
C VAL A 388 51.75 3.16 -16.71
N SER A 389 51.59 4.31 -16.05
CA SER A 389 50.40 4.77 -15.31
C SER A 389 49.95 4.03 -14.04
N SER A 390 50.31 4.62 -12.91
CA SER A 390 49.69 4.43 -11.59
C SER A 390 48.31 5.11 -11.52
N SER A 391 47.24 4.31 -11.56
CA SER A 391 45.93 4.71 -11.02
C SER A 391 45.17 3.49 -10.52
N ALA A 392 45.64 2.92 -9.41
CA ALA A 392 44.90 1.93 -8.65
C ALA A 392 44.07 2.66 -7.58
N LEU A 393 42.78 2.76 -7.82
CA LEU A 393 41.79 3.06 -6.79
C LEU A 393 41.95 2.05 -5.67
N SER A 394 42.30 2.54 -4.48
CA SER A 394 42.33 1.76 -3.26
C SER A 394 40.92 1.24 -2.97
N ALA A 395 40.70 -0.06 -3.20
CA ALA A 395 39.55 -0.75 -2.63
C ALA A 395 39.65 -0.61 -1.11
N ALA A 396 38.76 0.19 -0.53
CA ALA A 396 38.71 0.41 0.91
C ALA A 396 38.41 -0.92 1.59
N THR A 397 39.28 -1.32 2.53
CA THR A 397 39.02 -2.44 3.43
C THR A 397 37.63 -2.28 4.05
N PRO A 398 36.78 -3.34 4.05
CA PRO A 398 35.47 -3.24 4.69
C PRO A 398 35.65 -2.80 6.14
N ALA A 399 34.83 -1.84 6.57
CA ALA A 399 34.85 -1.39 7.94
C ALA A 399 34.62 -2.59 8.88
N PRO A 400 35.34 -2.70 10.01
CA PRO A 400 35.19 -3.82 10.93
C PRO A 400 33.75 -3.90 11.43
N ASP A 401 33.21 -5.11 11.54
CA ASP A 401 31.87 -5.31 12.07
C ASP A 401 31.81 -4.95 13.56
N ARG A 402 31.27 -3.78 13.86
CA ARG A 402 31.12 -3.24 15.22
C ARG A 402 30.07 -3.97 16.06
N MET A 403 29.27 -4.84 15.44
CA MET A 403 28.28 -5.67 16.14
C MET A 403 28.77 -7.10 16.40
N ALA A 404 30.02 -7.41 16.06
CA ALA A 404 30.59 -8.74 16.24
C ALA A 404 30.74 -9.13 17.72
N ASP A 405 31.04 -8.17 18.60
CA ASP A 405 31.14 -8.40 20.05
C ASP A 405 30.06 -7.63 20.81
N PRO A 406 29.01 -8.30 21.33
CA PRO A 406 27.93 -7.64 22.07
C PRO A 406 28.38 -7.09 23.44
N ALA A 407 29.57 -7.46 23.95
CA ALA A 407 30.11 -6.89 25.18
C ALA A 407 30.57 -5.44 24.99
N ILE A 408 30.87 -5.02 23.75
CA ILE A 408 31.29 -3.67 23.39
C ILE A 408 30.09 -2.90 22.83
N LYS A 409 29.70 -1.82 23.52
CA LYS A 409 28.56 -0.98 23.13
C LYS A 409 29.10 0.30 22.52
N THR A 410 28.64 0.66 21.33
CA THR A 410 29.12 1.85 20.62
C THR A 410 27.98 2.75 20.18
N LEU A 411 28.13 4.05 20.41
CA LEU A 411 27.34 5.12 19.80
C LEU A 411 28.26 5.90 18.87
N ARG A 412 28.04 5.79 17.55
CA ARG A 412 28.92 6.36 16.54
C ARG A 412 28.13 7.12 15.49
N THR A 413 28.68 8.24 15.03
CA THR A 413 28.14 9.02 13.92
C THR A 413 28.89 8.73 12.61
N LYS A 414 28.28 9.01 11.45
CA LYS A 414 28.97 8.92 10.14
C LYS A 414 30.25 9.77 10.05
N TYR A 415 30.37 10.78 10.90
CA TYR A 415 31.53 11.67 10.97
C TYR A 415 32.67 11.10 11.84
N GLY A 416 32.58 9.84 12.28
CA GLY A 416 33.64 9.16 13.02
C GLY A 416 33.77 9.60 14.48
N LYS A 417 32.79 10.34 15.03
CA LYS A 417 32.69 10.59 16.48
C LYS A 417 32.04 9.41 17.17
N GLU A 418 32.57 9.01 18.31
CA GLU A 418 32.22 7.76 18.97
C GLU A 418 32.26 7.87 20.50
N ILE A 419 31.30 7.20 21.14
CA ILE A 419 31.35 6.79 22.54
C ILE A 419 31.33 5.27 22.56
N MET A 420 32.33 4.65 23.18
CA MET A 420 32.47 3.20 23.32
C MET A 420 32.50 2.82 24.80
N LEU A 421 31.72 1.81 25.15
CA LEU A 421 31.66 1.19 26.47
C LEU A 421 32.09 -0.28 26.32
N ALA A 422 33.36 -0.56 26.64
CA ALA A 422 33.92 -1.90 26.67
C ALA A 422 34.00 -2.42 28.12
N PRO A 423 34.20 -3.73 28.35
CA PRO A 423 34.28 -4.28 29.71
C PRO A 423 35.37 -3.67 30.60
N ASP A 424 36.47 -3.19 30.02
CA ASP A 424 37.66 -2.70 30.73
C ASP A 424 37.97 -1.21 30.48
N GLN A 425 37.15 -0.52 29.66
CA GLN A 425 37.36 0.89 29.35
C GLN A 425 36.14 1.63 28.78
N ILE A 426 36.14 2.94 28.96
CA ILE A 426 35.25 3.90 28.29
C ILE A 426 36.09 4.77 27.37
N VAL A 427 35.67 4.93 26.11
CA VAL A 427 36.37 5.77 25.13
C VAL A 427 35.40 6.77 24.51
N ILE A 428 35.75 8.06 24.59
CA ILE A 428 35.10 9.14 23.83
C ILE A 428 36.11 9.62 22.81
N SER A 429 35.81 9.53 21.52
CA SER A 429 36.77 9.84 20.46
C SER A 429 36.16 10.54 19.25
N GLY A 430 37.00 11.27 18.52
CA GLY A 430 36.64 11.89 17.25
C GLY A 430 37.74 12.79 16.71
N ASN A 431 37.93 12.80 15.39
CA ASN A 431 38.91 13.65 14.69
C ASN A 431 40.34 13.55 15.27
N GLY A 432 40.78 12.35 15.67
CA GLY A 432 42.11 12.12 16.22
C GLY A 432 42.32 12.56 17.68
N MET A 433 41.25 12.97 18.38
CA MET A 433 41.28 13.30 19.82
C MET A 433 40.53 12.21 20.61
N SER A 434 40.91 12.02 21.87
CA SER A 434 40.27 11.02 22.72
C SER A 434 40.31 11.36 24.22
N ILE A 435 39.30 10.89 24.93
CA ILE A 435 39.30 10.69 26.37
C ILE A 435 39.10 9.20 26.61
N VAL A 436 40.05 8.56 27.29
CA VAL A 436 40.02 7.13 27.61
C VAL A 436 40.05 6.97 29.12
N ILE A 437 39.11 6.20 29.65
CA ILE A 437 39.09 5.77 31.05
C ILE A 437 39.31 4.26 31.01
N ASN A 438 40.44 3.78 31.51
CA ASN A 438 40.84 2.38 31.49
C ASN A 438 41.06 1.87 32.91
N ASP A 439 40.55 0.66 33.20
CA ASP A 439 40.60 0.08 34.55
C ASP A 439 42.02 -0.19 35.07
N LYS A 440 43.01 -0.33 34.16
CA LYS A 440 44.40 -0.66 34.50
C LYS A 440 45.32 0.55 34.44
N THR A 441 45.18 1.40 33.42
CA THR A 441 46.11 2.53 33.17
C THR A 441 45.60 3.88 33.67
N GLY A 442 44.34 3.98 34.07
CA GLY A 442 43.75 5.23 34.57
C GLY A 442 43.09 6.05 33.46
N ILE A 443 43.28 7.37 33.46
CA ILE A 443 42.60 8.29 32.54
C ILE A 443 43.63 8.96 31.62
N ASP A 444 43.40 8.85 30.31
CA ASP A 444 44.18 9.51 29.27
C ASP A 444 43.32 10.55 28.53
N ILE A 445 43.85 11.77 28.41
CA ILE A 445 43.26 12.86 27.62
C ILE A 445 44.26 13.26 26.55
N VAL A 446 43.94 12.95 25.29
CA VAL A 446 44.85 13.17 24.15
C VAL A 446 44.18 14.11 23.15
N SER A 447 44.89 15.17 22.80
CA SER A 447 44.41 16.18 21.85
C SER A 447 45.54 16.69 20.97
N GLY A 448 45.29 16.78 19.66
CA GLY A 448 46.15 17.50 18.72
C GLY A 448 45.95 19.03 18.74
N LYS A 449 45.14 19.53 19.67
CA LYS A 449 44.82 20.95 19.90
C LYS A 449 44.87 21.28 21.39
N ASN A 450 44.67 22.56 21.74
CA ASN A 450 44.68 23.01 23.13
C ASN A 450 43.68 22.23 24.01
N VAL A 451 44.12 21.87 25.21
CA VAL A 451 43.27 21.39 26.31
C VAL A 451 43.17 22.51 27.33
N ASN A 452 41.98 23.06 27.54
CA ASN A 452 41.73 24.15 28.49
C ASN A 452 40.98 23.60 29.71
N ILE A 453 41.52 23.83 30.91
CA ILE A 453 40.88 23.48 32.19
C ILE A 453 40.67 24.78 32.96
N SER A 454 39.41 25.09 33.30
CA SER A 454 39.04 26.29 34.05
C SER A 454 37.98 25.96 35.11
N ALA A 455 38.02 26.67 36.23
CA ALA A 455 37.05 26.55 37.31
C ALA A 455 36.60 27.94 37.78
N GLY A 456 35.35 28.08 38.22
CA GLY A 456 34.83 29.31 38.82
C GLY A 456 35.30 29.56 40.26
N SER A 457 35.83 28.52 40.90
CA SER A 457 36.50 28.58 42.21
C SER A 457 37.89 27.97 42.05
N ASP A 458 38.19 26.87 42.72
CA ASP A 458 39.55 26.32 42.78
C ASP A 458 39.74 25.13 41.83
N ILE A 459 40.95 25.02 41.27
CA ILE A 459 41.45 23.78 40.67
C ILE A 459 42.44 23.18 41.67
N VAL A 460 42.15 21.98 42.19
CA VAL A 460 43.02 21.27 43.14
C VAL A 460 43.59 20.02 42.47
N LEU A 461 44.92 19.96 42.35
CA LEU A 461 45.64 18.78 41.85
C LEU A 461 46.45 18.18 42.99
N ALA A 462 46.06 16.99 43.45
CA ALA A 462 46.71 16.28 44.55
C ALA A 462 47.17 14.89 44.09
N SER A 463 48.46 14.61 44.25
CA SER A 463 49.07 13.32 43.96
C SER A 463 50.39 13.19 44.73
N SER A 464 50.97 11.99 44.75
CA SER A 464 52.34 11.81 45.25
C SER A 464 53.38 12.50 44.38
N SER A 465 53.11 12.66 43.08
CA SER A 465 53.99 13.31 42.11
C SER A 465 53.19 13.92 40.96
N ILE A 466 53.45 15.19 40.67
CA ILE A 466 52.95 15.89 39.48
C ILE A 466 54.13 16.08 38.53
N GLN A 467 53.96 15.59 37.29
CA GLN A 467 54.94 15.78 36.23
C GLN A 467 54.35 16.64 35.12
N LEU A 468 55.05 17.72 34.77
CA LEU A 468 54.71 18.62 33.67
C LEU A 468 55.90 18.66 32.71
N SER A 469 55.64 18.41 31.43
CA SER A 469 56.67 18.41 30.38
C SER A 469 56.15 19.17 29.17
N ALA A 470 56.82 20.26 28.82
CA ALA A 470 56.47 21.12 27.69
C ALA A 470 57.72 21.91 27.25
N GLY A 471 57.67 22.49 26.04
CA GLY A 471 58.69 23.47 25.62
C GLY A 471 58.66 24.76 26.43
N LYS A 472 57.48 25.13 26.96
CA LYS A 472 57.26 26.26 27.87
C LYS A 472 56.24 25.89 28.94
N ILE A 473 56.52 26.22 30.19
CA ILE A 473 55.55 26.22 31.30
C ILE A 473 55.47 27.65 31.85
N GLU A 474 54.25 28.20 31.97
CA GLU A 474 54.01 29.54 32.52
C GLU A 474 52.95 29.47 33.62
N LEU A 475 53.25 30.03 34.79
CA LEU A 475 52.36 30.16 35.94
C LEU A 475 52.19 31.64 36.25
N SER A 476 50.96 32.15 36.17
CA SER A 476 50.68 33.59 36.29
C SER A 476 49.56 33.86 37.28
N GLY A 477 49.72 34.87 38.15
CA GLY A 477 48.71 35.23 39.16
C GLY A 477 48.93 36.59 39.80
N LYS A 478 47.89 37.44 39.82
CA LYS A 478 47.90 38.80 40.40
C LYS A 478 49.11 39.67 39.97
N GLY A 479 49.53 39.55 38.71
CA GLY A 479 50.68 40.29 38.15
C GLY A 479 52.05 39.65 38.39
N ASN A 480 52.13 38.53 39.11
CA ASN A 480 53.35 37.74 39.25
C ASN A 480 53.38 36.62 38.20
N THR A 481 54.55 36.29 37.67
CA THR A 481 54.74 35.21 36.70
C THR A 481 55.97 34.36 37.02
N ILE A 482 55.88 33.05 36.79
CA ILE A 482 56.98 32.09 36.78
C ILE A 482 56.97 31.41 35.41
N THR A 483 58.08 31.49 34.68
CA THR A 483 58.22 30.91 33.33
C THR A 483 59.41 29.95 33.28
N LEU A 484 59.18 28.73 32.79
CA LEU A 484 60.19 27.72 32.51
C LEU A 484 60.22 27.47 30.99
N GLU A 485 61.32 27.86 30.34
CA GLU A 485 61.68 27.52 28.94
C GLU A 485 63.14 27.04 28.93
N ASP A 486 64.02 27.64 28.11
CA ASP A 486 65.48 27.43 28.14
C ASP A 486 66.11 27.88 29.47
N THR A 487 65.45 28.80 30.18
CA THR A 487 65.83 29.30 31.51
C THR A 487 64.60 29.44 32.41
N THR A 488 64.82 29.49 33.73
CA THR A 488 63.76 29.79 34.70
C THR A 488 63.74 31.28 35.01
N THR A 489 62.62 31.96 34.72
CA THR A 489 62.43 33.40 34.96
C THR A 489 61.29 33.62 35.96
N LEU A 490 61.51 34.50 36.93
CA LEU A 490 60.50 34.95 37.89
C LEU A 490 60.33 36.47 37.74
N SER A 491 59.09 36.95 37.64
CA SER A 491 58.74 38.38 37.51
C SER A 491 57.61 38.76 38.44
N GLY A 492 57.73 39.92 39.11
CA GLY A 492 56.76 40.43 40.07
C GLY A 492 57.24 41.72 40.74
N THR A 493 56.36 42.41 41.48
CA THR A 493 56.70 43.66 42.18
C THR A 493 57.70 43.47 43.34
N GLU A 494 57.72 42.28 43.95
CA GLU A 494 58.65 41.91 45.02
C GLU A 494 58.96 40.40 44.89
N ILE A 495 60.24 40.04 44.71
CA ILE A 495 60.71 38.65 44.64
C ILE A 495 61.65 38.40 45.81
N LYS A 496 61.25 37.52 46.74
CA LYS A 496 62.11 37.09 47.87
C LYS A 496 62.73 35.75 47.54
N MET A 497 64.03 35.74 47.27
CA MET A 497 64.86 34.54 47.21
C MET A 497 65.66 34.48 48.50
N ASN A 498 65.36 33.52 49.37
CA ASN A 498 66.09 33.28 50.62
C ASN A 498 67.08 32.14 50.46
#